data_AF-A0A5C7WIX7-F1
#
_entry.id   AF-A0A5C7WIX7-F1
#
_cell.length_a   1.000
_cell.length_b   1.000
_cell.length_c   1.000
_cell.angle_alpha   90.00
_cell.angle_beta   90.00
_cell.angle_gamma   90.00
#
_symmetry.space_group_name_H-M   'P 1'
#
loop_
_entity.id
_entity.type
_entity.pdbx_description
1 polymer ?
#
loop_
_entity_poly.entity_id
_entity_poly.type
_entity_poly.pdbx_seq_one_letter_code
_entity_poly.pdbx_strand_id
1 'polypeptide(L)'
;MTDIPSFPSQPEVHLEPGYTPEINRFDDFMALQGEVFRSVKDRQTHKVILGGESVFIKKHYGVGWCEILKNLLSLKWPVLSARNEWQAIQQLNAIGIATTPLLAYGERGCDPAHKQSFVVTRDLGDIVTLETLCESWEAQPPPLSLKRQLITSVAMLASRFHAHGMWHRDFYLCHFALQKSALSAPYPQLHLMDLHRVEMHKQLPAGKRLKDLAGLYFSALHIGLTKRDVLRFLKSYYQQPLHQILKQHRFLQAVACRAHQLDAKLERKRQAGVQM
;
A
#
# COMPACT_ATOMS: atom_id res chain seq x y z
N MET A 1 -5.48 -49.60 -7.22
CA MET A 1 -5.74 -48.31 -7.89
C MET A 1 -6.48 -47.45 -6.90
N THR A 2 -5.77 -46.54 -6.24
CA THR A 2 -6.35 -45.57 -5.31
C THR A 2 -6.58 -44.29 -6.08
N ASP A 3 -7.85 -43.98 -6.33
CA ASP A 3 -8.29 -42.74 -6.96
C ASP A 3 -7.82 -41.55 -6.13
N ILE A 4 -6.98 -40.72 -6.74
CA ILE A 4 -6.61 -39.41 -6.21
C ILE A 4 -7.84 -38.52 -6.44
N PRO A 5 -8.45 -37.94 -5.40
CA PRO A 5 -9.56 -37.02 -5.60
C PRO A 5 -9.09 -35.83 -6.43
N SER A 6 -9.70 -35.66 -7.60
CA SER A 6 -9.53 -34.49 -8.46
C SER A 6 -10.06 -33.27 -7.71
N PHE A 7 -9.15 -32.41 -7.27
CA PHE A 7 -9.53 -31.07 -6.82
C PHE A 7 -10.16 -30.34 -8.01
N PRO A 8 -11.39 -29.81 -7.89
CA PRO A 8 -11.96 -28.98 -8.95
C PRO A 8 -11.01 -27.81 -9.21
N SER A 9 -10.63 -27.61 -10.47
CA SER A 9 -9.81 -26.48 -10.90
C SER A 9 -10.49 -25.20 -10.43
N GLN A 10 -9.87 -24.50 -9.46
CA GLN A 10 -10.31 -23.15 -9.10
C GLN A 10 -10.34 -22.32 -10.40
N PRO A 11 -11.38 -21.49 -10.61
CA PRO A 11 -11.45 -20.69 -11.82
C PRO A 11 -10.20 -19.80 -11.89
N GLU A 12 -9.56 -19.75 -13.06
CA GLU A 12 -8.36 -18.94 -13.28
C GLU A 12 -8.60 -17.44 -13.04
N VAL A 13 -9.88 -17.03 -13.00
CA VAL A 13 -10.36 -15.68 -12.72
C VAL A 13 -11.43 -15.71 -11.64
N HIS A 14 -11.24 -14.87 -10.63
CA HIS A 14 -12.21 -14.53 -9.59
C HIS A 14 -12.73 -13.12 -9.86
N LEU A 15 -14.06 -12.98 -9.94
CA LEU A 15 -14.75 -11.70 -10.02
C LEU A 15 -15.41 -11.40 -8.67
N GLU A 16 -15.32 -10.16 -8.20
CA GLU A 16 -16.00 -9.75 -6.97
C GLU A 16 -17.52 -9.69 -7.18
N PRO A 17 -18.34 -9.98 -6.15
CA PRO A 17 -19.79 -9.97 -6.27
C PRO A 17 -20.33 -8.64 -6.82
N GLY A 18 -21.23 -8.73 -7.80
CA GLY A 18 -21.83 -7.55 -8.44
C GLY A 18 -20.97 -6.92 -9.54
N TYR A 19 -19.76 -7.42 -9.79
CA TYR A 19 -18.96 -7.02 -10.95
C TYR A 19 -19.23 -7.95 -12.13
N THR A 20 -19.90 -7.44 -13.16
CA THR A 20 -20.27 -8.18 -14.38
C THR A 20 -19.67 -7.51 -15.62
N PRO A 21 -18.34 -7.62 -15.83
CA PRO A 21 -17.68 -7.13 -17.03
C PRO A 21 -18.10 -7.93 -18.27
N GLU A 22 -17.92 -7.33 -19.45
CA GLU A 22 -18.16 -7.98 -20.75
C GLU A 22 -17.17 -9.13 -21.04
N ILE A 23 -16.05 -9.17 -20.31
CA ILE A 23 -15.00 -10.19 -20.43
C ILE A 23 -14.92 -11.03 -19.15
N ASN A 24 -14.65 -12.34 -19.29
CA ASN A 24 -14.53 -13.24 -18.13
C ASN A 24 -13.36 -14.23 -18.23
N ARG A 25 -12.60 -14.23 -19.33
CA ARG A 25 -11.46 -15.13 -19.54
C ARG A 25 -10.17 -14.47 -19.10
N PHE A 26 -9.26 -15.27 -18.54
CA PHE A 26 -7.94 -14.79 -18.09
C PHE A 26 -7.17 -14.07 -19.19
N ASP A 27 -7.17 -14.63 -20.40
CA ASP A 27 -6.45 -14.06 -21.55
C ASP A 27 -7.01 -12.70 -21.98
N ASP A 28 -8.32 -12.49 -21.87
CA ASP A 28 -8.95 -11.21 -22.21
C ASP A 28 -8.45 -10.10 -21.27
N PHE A 29 -8.42 -10.36 -19.95
CA PHE A 29 -7.86 -9.44 -18.98
C PHE A 29 -6.37 -9.19 -19.24
N MET A 30 -5.59 -10.23 -19.51
CA MET A 30 -4.16 -10.09 -19.83
C MET A 30 -3.89 -9.36 -21.15
N ALA A 31 -4.84 -9.38 -22.10
CA ALA A 31 -4.77 -8.68 -23.37
C ALA A 31 -5.23 -7.21 -23.31
N LEU A 32 -5.98 -6.80 -22.28
CA LEU A 32 -6.48 -5.41 -22.15
C LEU A 32 -5.38 -4.36 -22.32
N GLN A 33 -5.58 -3.41 -23.22
CA GLN A 33 -4.68 -2.27 -23.40
C GLN A 33 -5.41 -0.98 -23.03
N GLY A 34 -4.67 -0.03 -22.49
CA GLY A 34 -5.21 1.25 -22.09
C GLY A 34 -4.10 2.27 -21.89
N GLU A 35 -4.39 3.31 -21.12
CA GLU A 35 -3.39 4.29 -20.74
C GLU A 35 -2.35 3.63 -19.83
N VAL A 36 -1.09 3.64 -20.26
CA VAL A 36 0.01 3.04 -19.53
C VAL A 36 0.42 3.96 -18.39
N PHE A 37 0.10 3.57 -17.16
CA PHE A 37 0.53 4.32 -15.97
C PHE A 37 1.94 3.91 -15.52
N ARG A 38 2.29 2.63 -15.72
CA ARG A 38 3.64 2.09 -15.43
C ARG A 38 3.90 0.84 -16.27
N SER A 39 5.08 0.76 -16.87
CA SER A 39 5.53 -0.43 -17.59
C SER A 39 6.96 -0.79 -17.17
N VAL A 40 7.10 -1.90 -16.44
CA VAL A 40 8.38 -2.53 -16.11
C VAL A 40 8.33 -3.95 -16.67
N LYS A 41 9.49 -4.56 -16.93
CA LYS A 41 9.62 -5.86 -17.61
C LYS A 41 8.74 -6.98 -17.03
N ASP A 42 8.46 -6.92 -15.73
CA ASP A 42 7.72 -7.92 -14.96
C ASP A 42 6.31 -7.47 -14.54
N ARG A 43 6.01 -6.17 -14.63
CA ARG A 43 4.74 -5.60 -14.17
C ARG A 43 4.29 -4.44 -15.05
N GLN A 44 3.06 -4.52 -15.51
CA GLN A 44 2.39 -3.43 -16.21
C GLN A 44 1.16 -2.97 -15.45
N THR A 45 0.91 -1.66 -15.45
CA THR A 45 -0.30 -1.06 -14.87
C THR A 45 -0.96 -0.20 -15.95
N HIS A 46 -2.18 -0.60 -16.33
CA HIS A 46 -2.98 0.08 -17.33
C HIS A 46 -4.24 0.63 -16.67
N LYS A 47 -4.66 1.82 -17.10
CA LYS A 47 -5.98 2.36 -16.81
C LYS A 47 -6.88 2.12 -18.02
N VAL A 48 -8.03 1.50 -17.81
CA VAL A 48 -8.99 1.12 -18.85
C VAL A 48 -10.41 1.45 -18.42
N ILE A 49 -11.30 1.64 -19.39
CA ILE A 49 -12.74 1.71 -19.15
C ILE A 49 -13.30 0.33 -19.45
N LEU A 50 -13.92 -0.32 -18.45
CA LEU A 50 -14.50 -1.66 -18.59
C LEU A 50 -15.90 -1.66 -17.97
N GLY A 51 -16.92 -2.02 -18.76
CA GLY A 51 -18.32 -1.96 -18.32
C GLY A 51 -18.79 -0.55 -17.94
N GLY A 52 -18.24 0.48 -18.58
CA GLY A 52 -18.54 1.89 -18.27
C GLY A 52 -17.85 2.45 -17.02
N GLU A 53 -17.11 1.64 -16.26
CA GLU A 53 -16.35 2.08 -15.10
C GLU A 53 -14.86 2.24 -15.42
N SER A 54 -14.22 3.27 -14.84
CA SER A 54 -12.77 3.44 -14.87
C SER A 54 -12.11 2.45 -13.90
N VAL A 55 -11.18 1.63 -14.39
CA VAL A 55 -10.50 0.60 -13.61
C VAL A 55 -8.99 0.60 -13.89
N PHE A 56 -8.23 0.16 -12.90
CA PHE A 56 -6.81 -0.13 -13.04
C PHE A 56 -6.61 -1.64 -13.10
N ILE A 57 -5.87 -2.10 -14.10
CA ILE A 57 -5.41 -3.48 -14.20
C ILE A 57 -3.89 -3.53 -14.03
N LYS A 58 -3.45 -4.28 -13.03
CA LYS A 58 -2.04 -4.56 -12.77
C LYS A 58 -1.74 -5.98 -13.20
N LYS A 59 -0.91 -6.13 -14.21
CA LYS A 59 -0.53 -7.40 -14.83
C LYS A 59 0.88 -7.77 -14.41
N HIS A 60 1.07 -9.01 -14.00
CA HIS A 60 2.36 -9.59 -13.65
C HIS A 60 2.70 -10.70 -14.66
N TYR A 61 3.92 -10.63 -15.17
CA TYR A 61 4.46 -11.61 -16.11
C TYR A 61 5.63 -12.36 -15.47
N GLY A 62 5.82 -13.62 -15.87
CA GLY A 62 6.91 -14.44 -15.38
C GLY A 62 8.28 -13.79 -15.63
N VAL A 63 9.09 -13.72 -14.58
CA VAL A 63 10.40 -13.01 -14.59
C VAL A 63 11.59 -13.92 -14.90
N GLY A 64 11.37 -15.23 -14.99
CA GLY A 64 12.42 -16.23 -15.15
C GLY A 64 13.23 -16.47 -13.85
N TRP A 65 13.73 -17.70 -13.67
CA TRP A 65 14.47 -18.10 -12.45
C TRP A 65 15.74 -17.27 -12.20
N CYS A 66 16.42 -16.81 -13.24
CA CYS A 66 17.63 -15.99 -13.11
C CYS A 66 17.36 -14.67 -12.36
N GLU A 67 16.23 -14.00 -12.63
CA GLU A 67 15.87 -12.75 -11.97
C GLU A 67 15.39 -12.98 -10.53
N ILE A 68 14.71 -14.11 -10.27
CA ILE A 68 14.31 -14.53 -8.91
C ILE A 68 15.53 -14.76 -8.04
N LEU A 69 16.48 -15.58 -8.51
CA LEU A 69 17.71 -15.90 -7.78
C LEU A 69 18.57 -14.66 -7.53
N LYS A 70 18.70 -13.77 -8.52
CA LYS A 70 19.42 -12.50 -8.37
C LYS A 70 18.81 -11.59 -7.29
N ASN A 71 17.48 -11.48 -7.26
CA ASN A 71 16.77 -10.69 -6.25
C ASN A 71 16.87 -11.33 -4.85
N LEU A 72 16.80 -12.66 -4.77
CA LEU A 72 16.97 -13.41 -3.52
C LEU A 72 18.39 -13.26 -2.94
N LEU A 73 19.43 -13.33 -3.79
CA LEU A 73 20.83 -13.06 -3.42
C LEU A 73 21.04 -11.62 -2.95
N SER A 74 20.22 -10.68 -3.42
CA SER A 74 20.22 -9.28 -2.98
C SER A 74 19.32 -9.02 -1.75
N LEU A 75 18.80 -10.07 -1.10
CA LEU A 75 17.84 -10.01 0.01
C LEU A 75 16.56 -9.21 -0.31
N LYS A 76 16.25 -9.03 -1.60
CA LYS A 76 15.02 -8.40 -2.08
C LYS A 76 14.07 -9.50 -2.51
N TRP A 77 13.05 -9.78 -1.71
CA TRP A 77 11.98 -10.68 -2.15
C TRP A 77 11.20 -10.04 -3.30
N PRO A 78 11.20 -10.65 -4.50
CA PRO A 78 10.46 -10.14 -5.65
C PRO A 78 8.94 -10.28 -5.44
N VAL A 79 8.16 -9.36 -6.00
CA VAL A 79 6.70 -9.49 -6.05
C VAL A 79 6.34 -10.33 -7.27
N LEU A 80 6.17 -11.63 -7.04
CA LEU A 80 6.02 -12.63 -8.11
C LEU A 80 4.58 -12.82 -8.59
N SER A 81 3.60 -12.23 -7.91
CA SER A 81 2.18 -12.37 -8.27
C SER A 81 1.34 -11.22 -7.72
N ALA A 82 0.24 -10.93 -8.41
CA ALA A 82 -0.85 -10.08 -7.96
C ALA A 82 -1.58 -10.65 -6.72
N ARG A 83 -1.33 -11.92 -6.35
CA ARG A 83 -1.92 -12.60 -5.18
C ARG A 83 -1.71 -11.84 -3.88
N ASN A 84 -0.53 -11.26 -3.68
CA ASN A 84 -0.24 -10.49 -2.47
C ASN A 84 -1.16 -9.27 -2.36
N GLU A 85 -1.35 -8.55 -3.47
CA GLU A 85 -2.23 -7.40 -3.52
C GLU A 85 -3.69 -7.79 -3.31
N TRP A 86 -4.14 -8.87 -3.98
CA TRP A 86 -5.47 -9.44 -3.77
C TRP A 86 -5.74 -9.78 -2.29
N GLN A 87 -4.84 -10.54 -1.66
CA GLN A 87 -4.98 -10.92 -0.24
C GLN A 87 -4.92 -9.71 0.69
N ALA A 88 -4.07 -8.72 0.39
CA ALA A 88 -3.98 -7.50 1.17
C ALA A 88 -5.29 -6.68 1.10
N ILE A 89 -5.90 -6.55 -0.08
CA ILE A 89 -7.19 -5.85 -0.23
C ILE A 89 -8.27 -6.56 0.59
N GLN A 90 -8.38 -7.89 0.47
CA GLN A 90 -9.37 -8.67 1.24
C GLN A 90 -9.17 -8.49 2.74
N GLN A 91 -7.92 -8.52 3.21
CA GLN A 91 -7.62 -8.32 4.63
C GLN A 91 -7.97 -6.89 5.09
N LEU A 92 -7.65 -5.86 4.29
CA LEU A 92 -7.99 -4.47 4.59
C LEU A 92 -9.51 -4.28 4.72
N ASN A 93 -10.28 -4.85 3.79
CA ASN A 93 -11.74 -4.83 3.81
C ASN A 93 -12.27 -5.51 5.09
N ALA A 94 -11.74 -6.68 5.45
CA ALA A 94 -12.16 -7.41 6.65
C ALA A 94 -11.91 -6.64 7.95
N ILE A 95 -10.86 -5.81 8.00
CA ILE A 95 -10.53 -4.97 9.17
C ILE A 95 -11.07 -3.53 9.05
N GLY A 96 -11.89 -3.25 8.04
CA GLY A 96 -12.52 -1.95 7.83
C GLY A 96 -11.51 -0.82 7.58
N ILE A 97 -10.41 -1.09 6.88
CA ILE A 97 -9.51 -0.07 6.33
C ILE A 97 -9.86 0.09 4.85
N ALA A 98 -10.24 1.30 4.45
CA ALA A 98 -10.57 1.57 3.06
C ALA A 98 -9.31 1.46 2.17
N THR A 99 -9.50 0.96 0.96
CA THR A 99 -8.46 0.82 -0.07
C THR A 99 -9.09 0.93 -1.45
N THR A 100 -8.34 0.61 -2.52
CA THR A 100 -8.86 0.49 -3.88
C THR A 100 -9.80 -0.72 -3.96
N PRO A 101 -11.09 -0.53 -4.31
CA PRO A 101 -12.04 -1.62 -4.42
C PRO A 101 -11.56 -2.67 -5.42
N LEU A 102 -11.46 -3.91 -4.97
CA LEU A 102 -11.15 -5.04 -5.84
C LEU A 102 -12.36 -5.32 -6.74
N LEU A 103 -12.09 -5.67 -8.00
CA LEU A 103 -13.12 -6.04 -8.98
C LEU A 103 -12.87 -7.44 -9.54
N ALA A 104 -11.61 -7.75 -9.84
CA ALA A 104 -11.22 -9.06 -10.34
C ALA A 104 -9.78 -9.42 -9.94
N TYR A 105 -9.52 -10.71 -9.85
CA TYR A 105 -8.19 -11.28 -9.67
C TYR A 105 -8.06 -12.53 -10.53
N GLY A 106 -6.93 -12.71 -11.18
CA GLY A 106 -6.66 -13.93 -11.92
C GLY A 106 -5.23 -14.40 -11.75
N GLU A 107 -5.03 -15.71 -11.78
CA GLU A 107 -3.73 -16.33 -11.62
C GLU A 107 -3.65 -17.62 -12.44
N ARG A 108 -2.61 -17.73 -13.27
CA ARG A 108 -2.33 -18.90 -14.11
C ARG A 108 -0.87 -19.33 -13.96
N GLY A 109 -0.68 -20.64 -13.80
CA GLY A 109 0.63 -21.28 -13.71
C GLY A 109 1.13 -21.48 -12.26
N CYS A 110 1.75 -22.64 -12.03
CA CYS A 110 2.30 -23.02 -10.72
C CYS A 110 3.79 -22.66 -10.58
N ASP A 111 4.54 -22.54 -11.69
CA ASP A 111 5.94 -22.16 -11.68
C ASP A 111 6.10 -20.64 -11.46
N PRO A 112 6.71 -20.19 -10.36
CA PRO A 112 6.93 -18.76 -10.08
C PRO A 112 7.67 -18.00 -11.19
N ALA A 113 8.49 -18.69 -12.00
CA ALA A 113 9.25 -18.07 -13.08
C ALA A 113 8.41 -17.79 -14.33
N HIS A 114 7.30 -18.51 -14.53
CA HIS A 114 6.40 -18.39 -15.68
C HIS A 114 4.98 -17.96 -15.29
N LYS A 115 4.76 -17.72 -14.00
CA LYS A 115 3.47 -17.35 -13.43
C LYS A 115 2.97 -16.05 -14.02
N GLN A 116 1.70 -16.06 -14.44
CA GLN A 116 1.00 -14.88 -14.88
C GLN A 116 -0.13 -14.61 -13.91
N SER A 117 -0.35 -13.34 -13.59
CA SER A 117 -1.47 -12.96 -12.74
C SER A 117 -1.87 -11.52 -13.01
N PHE A 118 -3.09 -11.18 -12.66
CA PHE A 118 -3.55 -9.82 -12.67
C PHE A 118 -4.43 -9.52 -11.46
N VAL A 119 -4.52 -8.24 -11.13
CA VAL A 119 -5.54 -7.70 -10.23
C VAL A 119 -6.18 -6.49 -10.90
N VAL A 120 -7.51 -6.43 -10.85
CA VAL A 120 -8.31 -5.31 -11.34
C VAL A 120 -8.93 -4.61 -10.13
N THR A 121 -8.72 -3.31 -10.05
CA THR A 121 -9.28 -2.46 -9.00
C THR A 121 -10.04 -1.29 -9.61
N ARG A 122 -11.12 -0.85 -8.98
CA ARG A 122 -11.83 0.37 -9.37
C ARG A 122 -10.93 1.59 -9.20
N ASP A 123 -11.01 2.52 -10.13
CA ASP A 123 -10.42 3.85 -9.99
C ASP A 123 -11.11 4.60 -8.85
N LEU A 124 -10.33 5.17 -7.94
CA LEU A 124 -10.87 5.96 -6.84
C LEU A 124 -11.38 7.34 -7.30
N GLY A 125 -11.12 7.76 -8.54
CA GLY A 125 -11.65 9.00 -9.11
C GLY A 125 -10.95 10.25 -8.55
N ASP A 126 -11.72 11.22 -8.07
CA ASP A 126 -11.21 12.52 -7.60
C ASP A 126 -10.60 12.46 -6.19
N ILE A 127 -9.45 11.80 -6.10
CA ILE A 127 -8.66 11.69 -4.87
C ILE A 127 -7.49 12.67 -4.82
N VAL A 128 -7.00 12.91 -3.61
CA VAL A 128 -5.73 13.58 -3.33
C VAL A 128 -4.93 12.74 -2.34
N THR A 129 -3.63 12.58 -2.56
CA THR A 129 -2.73 11.91 -1.62
C THR A 129 -2.38 12.85 -0.47
N LEU A 130 -1.99 12.31 0.69
CA LEU A 130 -1.55 13.15 1.79
C LEU A 130 -0.24 13.87 1.48
N GLU A 131 0.63 13.30 0.66
CA GLU A 131 1.85 13.99 0.19
C GLU A 131 1.49 15.28 -0.56
N THR A 132 0.64 15.19 -1.59
CA THR A 132 0.19 16.36 -2.35
C THR A 132 -0.61 17.33 -1.49
N LEU A 133 -1.48 16.84 -0.61
CA LEU A 133 -2.28 17.70 0.28
C LEU A 133 -1.39 18.48 1.27
N CYS A 134 -0.28 17.89 1.73
CA CYS A 134 0.59 18.48 2.73
C CYS A 134 1.77 19.28 2.13
N GLU A 135 1.93 19.29 0.81
CA GLU A 135 3.08 19.91 0.13
C GLU A 135 3.30 21.37 0.52
N SER A 136 2.21 22.15 0.64
CA SER A 136 2.28 23.56 1.00
C SER A 136 2.23 23.84 2.51
N TRP A 137 2.09 22.84 3.37
CA TRP A 137 1.76 23.05 4.80
C TRP A 137 2.83 23.79 5.60
N GLU A 138 4.09 23.71 5.20
CA GLU A 138 5.16 24.45 5.86
C GLU A 138 5.01 25.97 5.64
N ALA A 139 4.68 26.39 4.42
CA ALA A 139 4.46 27.79 4.07
C ALA A 139 3.03 28.28 4.37
N GLN A 140 2.05 27.39 4.23
CA GLN A 140 0.61 27.66 4.37
C GLN A 140 -0.04 26.58 5.24
N PRO A 141 0.07 26.70 6.58
CA PRO A 141 -0.47 25.70 7.48
C PRO A 141 -1.99 25.55 7.31
N PRO A 142 -2.51 24.31 7.32
CA PRO A 142 -3.95 24.06 7.20
C PRO A 142 -4.69 24.50 8.47
N PRO A 143 -6.02 24.55 8.43
CA PRO A 143 -6.84 24.67 9.64
C PRO A 143 -6.45 23.64 10.70
N LEU A 144 -6.34 24.08 11.95
CA LEU A 144 -5.87 23.23 13.06
C LEU A 144 -6.76 22.00 13.28
N SER A 145 -8.08 22.11 13.05
CA SER A 145 -9.03 20.99 13.10
C SER A 145 -8.66 19.92 12.08
N LEU A 146 -8.52 20.30 10.80
CA LEU A 146 -8.17 19.39 9.71
C LEU A 146 -6.83 18.70 9.95
N LYS A 147 -5.79 19.46 10.35
CA LYS A 147 -4.47 18.89 10.69
C LYS A 147 -4.59 17.81 11.76
N ARG A 148 -5.33 18.08 12.84
CA ARG A 148 -5.52 17.14 13.94
C ARG A 148 -6.32 15.92 13.53
N GLN A 149 -7.38 16.10 12.73
CA GLN A 149 -8.22 15.01 12.23
C GLN A 149 -7.41 14.07 11.33
N LEU A 150 -6.62 14.61 10.39
CA LEU A 150 -5.74 13.82 9.52
C LEU A 150 -4.69 13.04 10.31
N ILE A 151 -4.00 13.69 11.27
CA ILE A 151 -3.03 13.01 12.14
C ILE A 151 -3.69 11.84 12.88
N THR A 152 -4.90 12.05 13.43
CA THR A 152 -5.63 11.00 14.13
C THR A 152 -6.08 9.88 13.18
N SER A 153 -6.60 10.20 11.98
CA SER A 153 -7.01 9.21 10.98
C SER A 153 -5.84 8.34 10.53
N VAL A 154 -4.68 8.93 10.22
CA VAL A 154 -3.47 8.18 9.85
C VAL A 154 -3.01 7.29 11.00
N ALA A 155 -2.98 7.82 12.22
CA ALA A 155 -2.55 7.06 13.40
C ALA A 155 -3.47 5.88 13.72
N MET A 156 -4.79 6.07 13.62
CA MET A 156 -5.78 5.01 13.83
C MET A 156 -5.72 3.94 12.75
N LEU A 157 -5.56 4.33 11.48
CA LEU A 157 -5.36 3.40 10.38
C LEU A 157 -4.08 2.58 10.59
N ALA A 158 -2.95 3.23 10.88
CA ALA A 158 -1.68 2.56 11.15
C ALA A 158 -1.76 1.63 12.38
N SER A 159 -2.45 2.05 13.44
CA SER A 159 -2.70 1.23 14.64
C SER A 159 -3.40 -0.07 14.26
N ARG A 160 -4.51 0.04 13.53
CA ARG A 160 -5.31 -1.12 13.13
C ARG A 160 -4.56 -2.02 12.15
N PHE A 161 -3.88 -1.45 11.16
CA PHE A 161 -3.08 -2.18 10.18
C PHE A 161 -2.00 -3.02 10.86
N HIS A 162 -1.21 -2.41 11.76
CA HIS A 162 -0.16 -3.12 12.50
C HIS A 162 -0.70 -4.11 13.54
N ALA A 163 -1.84 -3.82 14.18
CA ALA A 163 -2.47 -4.73 15.13
C ALA A 163 -2.91 -6.05 14.48
N HIS A 164 -3.28 -6.02 13.19
CA HIS A 164 -3.60 -7.21 12.40
C HIS A 164 -2.38 -7.83 11.70
N GLY A 165 -1.18 -7.52 12.19
CA GLY A 165 0.03 -8.19 11.75
C GLY A 165 0.54 -7.77 10.36
N MET A 166 -0.01 -6.70 9.79
CA MET A 166 0.31 -6.28 8.42
C MET A 166 1.57 -5.42 8.38
N TRP A 167 2.41 -5.61 7.36
CA TRP A 167 3.63 -4.85 7.10
C TRP A 167 3.59 -4.30 5.67
N HIS A 168 3.56 -2.98 5.50
CA HIS A 168 3.38 -2.34 4.21
C HIS A 168 4.65 -2.34 3.36
N ARG A 169 5.82 -2.24 4.00
CA ARG A 169 7.16 -2.08 3.38
C ARG A 169 7.42 -0.73 2.71
N ASP A 170 6.38 -0.06 2.24
CA ASP A 170 6.40 1.27 1.63
C ASP A 170 5.39 2.21 2.32
N PHE A 171 5.43 2.31 3.65
CA PHE A 171 4.42 3.06 4.42
C PHE A 171 4.71 4.57 4.44
N TYR A 172 4.36 5.29 3.37
CA TYR A 172 4.61 6.74 3.18
C TYR A 172 3.32 7.52 2.94
N LEU A 173 3.32 8.85 3.19
CA LEU A 173 2.14 9.72 3.00
C LEU A 173 1.53 9.65 1.58
N CYS A 174 2.34 9.42 0.54
CA CYS A 174 1.87 9.29 -0.83
C CYS A 174 0.93 8.08 -1.05
N HIS A 175 0.97 7.08 -0.17
CA HIS A 175 0.10 5.91 -0.22
C HIS A 175 -1.19 6.06 0.59
N PHE A 176 -1.39 7.20 1.25
CA PHE A 176 -2.65 7.56 1.88
C PHE A 176 -3.37 8.55 0.99
N ALA A 177 -4.57 8.21 0.56
CA ALA A 177 -5.41 9.08 -0.24
C ALA A 177 -6.77 9.30 0.41
N LEU A 178 -7.46 10.36 0.01
CA LEU A 178 -8.86 10.59 0.34
C LEU A 178 -9.58 11.23 -0.84
N GLN A 179 -10.89 11.06 -0.89
CA GLN A 179 -11.76 11.83 -1.76
C GLN A 179 -11.65 13.32 -1.40
N LYS A 180 -11.54 14.21 -2.40
CA LYS A 180 -11.48 15.66 -2.12
C LYS A 180 -12.73 16.17 -1.39
N SER A 181 -13.89 15.58 -1.70
CA SER A 181 -15.16 15.86 -1.00
C SER A 181 -15.13 15.51 0.50
N ALA A 182 -14.26 14.58 0.93
CA ALA A 182 -14.14 14.17 2.33
C ALA A 182 -13.32 15.16 3.18
N LEU A 183 -12.65 16.16 2.58
CA LEU A 183 -11.85 17.15 3.32
C LEU A 183 -12.67 18.00 4.31
N SER A 184 -13.97 18.16 4.06
CA SER A 184 -14.87 18.88 4.95
C SER A 184 -15.46 18.00 6.07
N ALA A 185 -15.23 16.69 6.04
CA ALA A 185 -15.76 15.77 7.03
C ALA A 185 -14.95 15.80 8.34
N PRO A 186 -15.58 15.61 9.51
CA PRO A 186 -14.90 15.66 10.80
C PRO A 186 -13.89 14.52 11.02
N TYR A 187 -13.93 13.46 10.20
CA TYR A 187 -12.94 12.39 10.15
C TYR A 187 -12.83 11.89 8.69
N PRO A 188 -11.95 12.48 7.88
CA PRO A 188 -11.82 12.06 6.48
C PRO A 188 -11.40 10.58 6.43
N GLN A 189 -12.15 9.79 5.65
CA GLN A 189 -11.84 8.39 5.40
C GLN A 189 -10.61 8.32 4.49
N LEU A 190 -9.55 7.68 4.99
CA LEU A 190 -8.33 7.45 4.24
C LEU A 190 -8.39 6.09 3.53
N HIS A 191 -8.04 6.10 2.26
CA HIS A 191 -7.74 4.92 1.47
C HIS A 191 -6.24 4.65 1.54
N LEU A 192 -5.86 3.46 1.97
CA LEU A 192 -4.48 2.98 1.90
C LEU A 192 -4.26 2.30 0.53
N MET A 193 -3.24 2.72 -0.19
CA MET A 193 -2.95 2.27 -1.56
C MET A 193 -1.60 1.54 -1.66
N ASP A 194 -1.34 0.98 -2.83
CA ASP A 194 -0.07 0.33 -3.19
C ASP A 194 0.29 -0.90 -2.34
N LEU A 195 -0.64 -1.85 -2.30
CA LEU A 195 -0.58 -3.01 -1.40
C LEU A 195 0.25 -4.18 -1.94
N HIS A 196 0.86 -4.05 -3.11
CA HIS A 196 1.56 -5.13 -3.83
C HIS A 196 2.73 -5.77 -3.04
N ARG A 197 3.27 -5.06 -2.05
CA ARG A 197 4.37 -5.54 -1.20
C ARG A 197 3.94 -5.89 0.23
N VAL A 198 2.66 -5.73 0.56
CA VAL A 198 2.16 -5.99 1.91
C VAL A 198 2.41 -7.45 2.30
N GLU A 199 2.96 -7.63 3.49
CA GLU A 199 3.12 -8.95 4.12
C GLU A 199 2.19 -9.05 5.34
N MET A 200 1.68 -10.25 5.59
CA MET A 200 0.83 -10.54 6.74
C MET A 200 1.54 -11.49 7.71
N HIS A 201 1.43 -11.20 9.00
CA HIS A 201 2.01 -11.99 10.08
C HIS A 201 0.95 -12.30 11.14
N LYS A 202 1.12 -13.39 11.89
CA LYS A 202 0.27 -13.65 13.08
C LYS A 202 0.35 -12.50 14.08
N GLN A 203 1.55 -11.98 14.28
CA GLN A 203 1.83 -10.76 15.04
C GLN A 203 2.95 -10.01 14.33
N LEU A 204 2.80 -8.69 14.16
CA LEU A 204 3.80 -7.90 13.45
C LEU A 204 5.10 -7.82 14.26
N PRO A 205 6.25 -8.29 13.74
CA PRO A 205 7.53 -8.15 14.43
C PRO A 205 7.90 -6.67 14.65
N ALA A 206 8.47 -6.35 15.82
CA ALA A 206 8.81 -4.98 16.19
C ALA A 206 9.71 -4.27 15.16
N GLY A 207 10.67 -4.99 14.57
CA GLY A 207 11.56 -4.43 13.53
C GLY A 207 10.84 -4.07 12.22
N LYS A 208 9.77 -4.78 11.86
CA LYS A 208 8.93 -4.46 10.68
C LYS A 208 8.05 -3.25 10.96
N ARG A 209 7.42 -3.23 12.15
CA ARG A 209 6.66 -2.07 12.66
C ARG A 209 7.50 -0.79 12.71
N LEU A 210 8.76 -0.91 13.15
CA LEU A 210 9.71 0.21 13.18
C LEU A 210 9.95 0.77 11.78
N LYS A 211 10.13 -0.10 10.77
CA LYS A 211 10.39 0.32 9.39
C LYS A 211 9.21 1.08 8.79
N ASP A 212 7.98 0.60 9.00
CA ASP A 212 6.78 1.30 8.52
C ASP A 212 6.60 2.65 9.22
N LEU A 213 6.69 2.69 10.55
CA LEU A 213 6.60 3.95 11.30
C LEU A 213 7.71 4.95 10.94
N ALA A 214 8.92 4.46 10.67
CA ALA A 214 10.02 5.30 10.25
C ALA A 214 9.84 5.82 8.82
N GLY A 215 9.29 5.01 7.91
CA GLY A 215 8.91 5.44 6.56
C GLY A 215 7.87 6.55 6.61
N LEU A 216 6.81 6.35 7.41
CA LEU A 216 5.74 7.32 7.56
C LEU A 216 6.27 8.64 8.13
N TYR A 217 7.07 8.56 9.20
CA TYR A 217 7.65 9.74 9.81
C TYR A 217 8.61 10.47 8.86
N PHE A 218 9.45 9.73 8.11
CA PHE A 218 10.31 10.27 7.06
C PHE A 218 9.51 11.07 6.03
N SER A 219 8.40 10.51 5.51
CA SER A 219 7.56 11.20 4.52
C SER A 219 6.82 12.43 5.07
N ALA A 220 6.89 12.67 6.38
CA ALA A 220 6.25 13.79 7.07
C ALA A 220 7.24 14.73 7.76
N LEU A 221 8.56 14.60 7.53
CA LEU A 221 9.57 15.43 8.20
C LEU A 221 9.46 16.91 7.80
N HIS A 222 9.18 17.18 6.52
CA HIS A 222 9.25 18.52 5.92
C HIS A 222 7.87 19.12 5.61
N ILE A 223 6.84 18.77 6.39
CA ILE A 223 5.47 19.29 6.22
C ILE A 223 5.03 20.20 7.39
N GLY A 224 5.99 20.67 8.21
CA GLY A 224 5.70 21.54 9.35
C GLY A 224 4.97 20.84 10.53
N LEU A 225 5.26 19.55 10.80
CA LEU A 225 4.74 18.88 11.99
C LEU A 225 5.50 19.33 13.26
N THR A 226 4.75 19.64 14.32
CA THR A 226 5.33 19.99 15.61
C THR A 226 5.52 18.76 16.50
N LYS A 227 6.31 18.88 17.58
CA LYS A 227 6.40 17.84 18.62
C LYS A 227 5.03 17.45 19.19
N ARG A 228 4.11 18.41 19.32
CA ARG A 228 2.73 18.16 19.79
C ARG A 228 1.92 17.33 18.79
N ASP A 229 2.20 17.47 17.50
CA ASP A 229 1.57 16.69 16.43
C ASP A 229 2.06 15.24 16.46
N VAL A 230 3.37 15.03 16.65
CA VAL A 230 3.96 13.70 16.86
C VAL A 230 3.39 13.04 18.11
N LEU A 231 3.27 13.75 19.23
CA LEU A 231 2.65 13.20 20.44
C LEU A 231 1.17 12.83 20.22
N ARG A 232 0.42 13.61 19.44
CA ARG A 232 -0.97 13.30 19.07
C ARG A 232 -1.07 12.05 18.22
N PHE A 233 -0.16 11.89 17.25
CA PHE A 233 -0.03 10.66 16.47
C PHE A 233 0.23 9.47 17.41
N LEU A 234 1.25 9.56 18.28
CA LEU A 234 1.62 8.47 19.19
C LEU A 234 0.46 8.08 20.12
N LYS A 235 -0.23 9.05 20.70
CA LYS A 235 -1.40 8.80 21.56
C LYS A 235 -2.49 8.01 20.82
N SER A 236 -2.79 8.42 19.59
CA SER A 236 -3.83 7.78 18.77
C SER A 236 -3.38 6.40 18.25
N TYR A 237 -2.10 6.27 17.88
CA TYR A 237 -1.53 5.03 17.36
C TYR A 237 -1.44 3.92 18.41
N TYR A 238 -0.94 4.24 19.61
CA TYR A 238 -0.82 3.27 20.70
C TYR A 238 -2.12 3.13 21.52
N GLN A 239 -3.06 4.06 21.40
CA GLN A 239 -4.31 4.11 22.17
C GLN A 239 -4.08 4.02 23.69
N GLN A 240 -3.01 4.69 24.16
CA GLN A 240 -2.54 4.66 25.54
C GLN A 240 -2.20 6.07 26.05
N PRO A 241 -2.13 6.28 27.38
CA PRO A 241 -1.60 7.51 27.94
C PRO A 241 -0.14 7.74 27.53
N LEU A 242 0.21 9.00 27.21
CA LEU A 242 1.56 9.36 26.73
C LEU A 242 2.67 8.92 27.68
N HIS A 243 2.47 9.02 29.00
CA HIS A 243 3.46 8.61 29.98
C HIS A 243 3.82 7.12 29.89
N GLN A 244 2.90 6.25 29.44
CA GLN A 244 3.18 4.83 29.22
C GLN A 244 3.91 4.61 27.90
N ILE A 245 3.46 5.29 26.84
CA ILE A 245 4.07 5.23 25.50
C ILE A 245 5.54 5.65 25.56
N LEU A 246 5.84 6.74 26.27
CA LEU A 246 7.18 7.30 26.38
C LEU A 246 8.16 6.39 27.13
N LYS A 247 7.71 5.38 27.89
CA LYS A 247 8.60 4.34 28.45
C LYS A 247 9.30 3.54 27.35
N GLN A 248 8.70 3.44 26.15
CA GLN A 248 9.29 2.81 24.97
C GLN A 248 10.31 3.71 24.24
N HIS A 249 10.93 4.67 24.95
CA HIS A 249 11.89 5.66 24.44
C HIS A 249 12.91 5.10 23.42
N ARG A 250 13.55 3.95 23.69
CA ARG A 250 14.51 3.32 22.77
C ARG A 250 13.89 2.98 21.41
N PHE A 251 12.68 2.43 21.39
CA PHE A 251 11.97 2.12 20.14
C PHE A 251 11.60 3.39 19.38
N LEU A 252 11.08 4.40 20.08
CA LEU A 252 10.70 5.68 19.47
C LEU A 252 11.92 6.44 18.91
N GLN A 253 13.03 6.44 19.63
CA GLN A 253 14.31 6.99 19.16
C GLN A 253 14.82 6.23 17.93
N ALA A 254 14.70 4.91 17.91
CA ALA A 254 15.11 4.11 16.75
C ALA A 254 14.24 4.39 15.52
N VAL A 255 12.92 4.62 15.68
CA VAL A 255 12.03 5.09 14.60
C VAL A 255 12.50 6.45 14.08
N ALA A 256 12.73 7.42 14.97
CA ALA A 256 13.17 8.76 14.58
C ALA A 256 14.54 8.76 13.89
N CYS A 257 15.53 8.05 14.45
CA CYS A 257 16.85 7.88 13.86
C CYS A 257 16.76 7.26 12.46
N ARG A 258 15.93 6.22 12.31
CA ARG A 258 15.72 5.57 11.01
C ARG A 258 15.08 6.53 9.99
N ALA A 259 14.11 7.36 10.41
CA ALA A 259 13.51 8.35 9.54
C ALA A 259 14.54 9.39 9.04
N HIS A 260 15.36 9.94 9.93
CA HIS A 260 16.44 10.87 9.55
C HIS A 260 17.52 10.23 8.67
N GLN A 261 17.81 8.93 8.84
CA GLN A 261 18.72 8.22 7.93
C GLN A 261 18.15 8.08 6.52
N LEU A 262 16.83 7.89 6.38
CA LEU A 262 16.16 7.86 5.08
C LEU A 262 16.23 9.24 4.42
N ASP A 263 15.98 10.29 5.19
CA ASP A 263 16.07 11.69 4.76
C ASP A 263 17.47 12.06 4.27
N ALA A 264 18.49 11.83 5.09
CA ALA A 264 19.89 12.07 4.70
C ALA A 264 20.33 11.22 3.49
N LYS A 265 19.72 10.06 3.27
CA LYS A 265 19.96 9.25 2.06
C LYS A 265 19.29 9.85 0.83
N LEU A 266 18.09 10.40 0.98
CA LEU A 266 17.36 11.09 -0.08
C LEU A 266 18.13 12.32 -0.56
N GLU A 267 18.57 13.16 0.37
CA GLU A 267 19.33 14.38 0.08
C GLU A 267 20.65 14.10 -0.63
N ARG A 268 21.39 13.07 -0.18
CA ARG A 268 22.61 12.63 -0.89
C ARG A 268 22.35 12.20 -2.33
N LYS A 269 21.22 11.55 -2.61
CA LYS A 269 20.85 11.18 -3.99
C LYS A 269 20.48 12.38 -4.84
N ARG A 270 19.73 13.33 -4.28
CA ARG A 270 19.37 14.60 -4.93
C ARG A 270 20.61 15.40 -5.29
N GLN A 271 21.56 15.54 -4.36
CA GLN A 271 22.85 16.21 -4.58
C GLN A 271 23.71 15.51 -5.65
N ALA A 272 23.63 14.18 -5.74
CA ALA A 272 24.33 13.40 -6.75
C ALA A 272 23.65 13.44 -8.13
N GLY A 273 22.57 14.21 -8.33
CA GLY A 273 21.89 14.35 -9.62
C GLY A 273 21.14 13.09 -10.07
N VAL A 274 20.89 12.13 -9.16
CA VAL A 274 20.11 10.94 -9.48
C VAL A 274 18.64 11.36 -9.57
N GLN A 275 18.06 11.33 -10.78
CA GLN A 275 16.61 11.47 -10.97
C GLN A 275 15.89 10.43 -10.09
N MET A 276 14.95 10.91 -9.28
CA MET A 276 14.15 10.08 -8.37
C MET A 276 12.97 9.44 -9.08
#